data_AF-A0A847CU52-F1
#
_entry.id   AF-A0A847CU52-F1
#
_cell.length_a   1.000
_cell.length_b   1.000
_cell.length_c   1.000
_cell.angle_alpha   90.00
_cell.angle_beta   90.00
_cell.angle_gamma   90.00
#
_symmetry.space_group_name_H-M   'P 1'
#
loop_
_entity.id
_entity.type
_entity.pdbx_description
1 polymer ?
#
loop_
_entity_poly.entity_id
_entity_poly.type
_entity_poly.pdbx_seq_one_letter_code
_entity_poly.pdbx_strand_id
1 'polypeptide(L)'
;RTETLQDYITISKVREKGSIKKSVEDKIVEDGIMKTLVDNNIPFVIAGSIRDRYKLPETYNNAYEAQDAMRFHTRKATMLICLSSVLFTIASGNMTPSYNTFNGVTRPVYIYSVDLQEFSVNKLTDRGTLEVKTLVTNVHDFLYQMLGELK
;
A
#
# COMPACT_ATOMS: atom_id res chain seq x y z
N ARG A 1 -20.51 -12.74 3.34
CA ARG A 1 -20.68 -11.28 3.59
C ARG A 1 -21.51 -11.09 4.86
N THR A 2 -20.89 -11.43 5.99
CA THR A 2 -21.43 -11.30 7.36
C THR A 2 -20.57 -10.31 8.16
N GLU A 3 -19.71 -9.56 7.46
CA GLU A 3 -18.56 -8.81 7.98
C GLU A 3 -18.88 -7.35 8.32
N THR A 4 -20.06 -6.83 7.95
CA THR A 4 -20.32 -5.38 8.02
C THR A 4 -20.40 -4.81 9.43
N LEU A 5 -20.92 -5.56 10.41
CA LEU A 5 -21.05 -5.08 11.79
C LEU A 5 -19.69 -5.09 12.51
N GLN A 6 -18.90 -6.13 12.29
CA GLN A 6 -17.57 -6.23 12.89
C GLN A 6 -16.63 -5.15 12.35
N ASP A 7 -16.70 -4.87 11.04
CA ASP A 7 -15.95 -3.77 10.42
C ASP A 7 -16.35 -2.41 11.04
N TYR A 8 -17.66 -2.17 11.18
CA TYR A 8 -18.18 -0.96 11.81
C TYR A 8 -17.69 -0.79 13.25
N ILE A 9 -17.78 -1.85 14.07
CA ILE A 9 -17.34 -1.83 15.47
C ILE A 9 -15.83 -1.55 15.53
N THR A 10 -15.04 -2.24 14.70
CA THR A 10 -13.58 -2.07 14.66
C THR A 10 -13.20 -0.64 14.30
N ILE A 11 -13.79 -0.10 13.22
CA ILE A 11 -13.50 1.28 12.79
C ILE A 11 -13.99 2.29 13.82
N SER A 12 -15.14 2.05 14.46
CA SER A 12 -15.66 2.95 15.51
C SER A 12 -14.73 3.00 16.71
N LYS A 13 -14.22 1.86 17.19
CA LYS A 13 -13.23 1.81 18.29
C LYS A 13 -11.96 2.60 17.97
N VAL A 14 -11.43 2.47 16.75
CA VAL A 14 -10.24 3.22 16.33
C VAL A 14 -10.54 4.72 16.25
N ARG A 15 -11.73 5.10 15.77
CA ARG A 15 -12.18 6.50 15.72
C ARG A 15 -12.39 7.09 17.11
N GLU A 16 -12.91 6.33 18.07
CA GLU A 16 -13.05 6.76 19.47
C GLU A 16 -11.68 7.06 20.11
N LYS A 17 -10.64 6.29 19.76
CA LYS A 17 -9.26 6.59 20.17
C LYS A 17 -8.63 7.75 19.40
N GLY A 18 -9.12 8.03 18.20
CA GLY A 18 -8.71 9.15 17.36
C GLY A 18 -7.49 8.89 16.48
N SER A 19 -6.82 7.74 16.61
CA SER A 19 -5.78 7.27 15.68
C SER A 19 -5.51 5.78 15.83
N ILE A 20 -4.98 5.17 14.76
CA ILE A 20 -4.43 3.82 14.74
C ILE A 20 -3.28 3.72 15.75
N LYS A 21 -2.40 4.73 15.82
CA LYS A 21 -1.30 4.74 16.80
C LYS A 21 -1.80 4.61 18.24
N LYS A 22 -2.77 5.44 18.65
CA LYS A 22 -3.38 5.35 19.99
C LYS A 22 -4.09 4.02 20.20
N SER A 23 -4.69 3.46 19.15
CA SER A 23 -5.36 2.16 19.21
C SER A 23 -4.36 1.01 19.43
N VAL A 24 -3.12 1.12 18.94
CA VAL A 24 -2.04 0.17 19.24
C VAL A 24 -1.56 0.35 20.69
N GLU A 25 -1.32 1.60 21.12
CA GLU A 25 -0.89 1.93 22.48
C GLU A 25 -1.89 1.43 23.54
N ASP A 26 -3.19 1.56 23.26
CA ASP A 26 -4.29 1.12 24.13
C ASP A 26 -4.67 -0.37 23.95
N LYS A 27 -3.89 -1.15 23.18
CA LYS A 27 -4.12 -2.58 22.91
C LYS A 27 -5.49 -2.92 22.29
N ILE A 28 -6.05 -2.01 21.48
CA ILE A 28 -7.21 -2.31 20.63
C ILE A 28 -6.77 -2.99 19.33
N VAL A 29 -5.60 -2.64 18.82
CA VAL A 29 -4.96 -3.28 17.68
C VAL A 29 -3.71 -3.99 18.18
N GLU A 30 -3.81 -5.29 18.40
CA GLU A 30 -2.77 -6.07 19.08
C GLU A 30 -1.78 -6.74 18.11
N ASP A 31 -2.18 -6.95 16.85
CA ASP A 31 -1.39 -7.64 15.83
C ASP A 31 -1.57 -7.07 14.41
N GLY A 32 -0.96 -7.76 13.44
CA GLY A 32 -1.10 -7.46 12.03
C GLY A 32 -0.24 -6.30 11.51
N ILE A 33 -0.53 -5.89 10.28
CA ILE A 33 0.29 -4.95 9.51
C ILE A 33 0.31 -3.58 10.20
N MET A 34 -0.86 -3.03 10.57
CA MET A 34 -0.93 -1.68 11.14
C MET A 34 -0.18 -1.55 12.47
N LYS A 35 -0.29 -2.54 13.35
CA LYS A 35 0.49 -2.61 14.59
C LYS A 35 1.99 -2.63 14.31
N THR A 36 2.41 -3.48 13.38
CA THR A 36 3.83 -3.62 13.00
C THR A 36 4.38 -2.31 12.42
N LEU A 37 3.61 -1.61 11.58
CA LEU A 37 4.01 -0.31 11.03
C LEU A 37 4.16 0.75 12.13
N VAL A 38 3.22 0.81 13.08
CA VAL A 38 3.29 1.75 14.21
C VAL A 38 4.50 1.48 15.09
N ASP A 39 4.72 0.23 15.51
CA ASP A 39 5.82 -0.13 16.41
C ASP A 39 7.20 0.17 15.81
N ASN A 40 7.34 -0.02 14.49
CA ASN A 40 8.59 0.20 13.77
C ASN A 40 8.71 1.61 13.18
N ASN A 41 7.77 2.51 13.46
CA ASN A 41 7.71 3.86 12.92
C ASN A 41 7.79 3.90 11.38
N ILE A 42 7.16 2.94 10.71
CA ILE A 42 7.09 2.87 9.25
C ILE A 42 5.94 3.76 8.77
N PRO A 43 6.20 4.75 7.90
CA PRO A 43 5.16 5.63 7.39
C PRO A 43 4.20 4.86 6.48
N PHE A 44 2.92 5.22 6.55
CA PHE A 44 1.88 4.67 5.68
C PHE A 44 0.94 5.78 5.21
N VAL A 45 0.29 5.54 4.06
CA VAL A 45 -0.70 6.45 3.48
C VAL A 45 -1.98 5.65 3.23
N ILE A 46 -3.10 6.09 3.81
CA ILE A 46 -4.42 5.50 3.58
C ILE A 46 -5.21 6.47 2.71
N ALA A 47 -5.24 6.24 1.41
CA ALA A 47 -6.00 7.05 0.47
C ALA A 47 -7.47 6.59 0.43
N GLY A 48 -8.39 7.52 0.68
CA GLY A 48 -9.82 7.23 0.67
C GLY A 48 -10.36 6.97 -0.75
N SER A 49 -11.42 6.17 -0.83
CA SER A 49 -12.20 5.91 -2.04
C SER A 49 -13.66 6.30 -1.85
N ILE A 50 -14.36 6.61 -2.94
CA ILE A 50 -15.81 6.82 -2.94
C ILE A 50 -16.61 5.57 -2.52
N ARG A 51 -15.95 4.40 -2.44
CA ARG A 51 -16.54 3.13 -2.00
C ARG A 51 -16.48 2.93 -0.49
N ASP A 52 -15.72 3.75 0.21
CA ASP A 52 -15.49 3.59 1.64
C ASP A 52 -16.77 3.94 2.41
N ARG A 53 -17.34 2.95 3.10
CA ARG A 53 -18.51 3.15 3.97
C ARG A 53 -18.14 3.80 5.29
N TYR A 54 -16.97 3.44 5.80
CA TYR A 54 -16.41 3.91 7.05
C TYR A 54 -14.92 4.18 6.81
N LYS A 55 -14.34 5.12 7.56
CA LYS A 55 -12.96 5.56 7.38
C LYS A 55 -12.23 5.65 8.70
N LEU A 56 -10.96 5.24 8.67
CA LEU A 56 -10.05 5.41 9.79
C LEU A 56 -9.65 6.89 9.93
N PRO A 57 -9.22 7.34 11.11
CA PRO A 57 -8.82 8.73 11.33
C PRO A 57 -7.73 9.22 10.36
N GLU A 58 -6.78 8.35 10.00
CA GLU A 58 -5.64 8.65 9.12
C GLU A 58 -5.98 8.63 7.62
N THR A 59 -7.23 8.34 7.25
CA THR A 59 -7.63 8.30 5.85
C THR A 59 -7.63 9.70 5.22
N TYR A 60 -6.85 9.89 4.16
CA TYR A 60 -6.90 11.08 3.32
C TYR A 60 -8.20 11.08 2.52
N ASN A 61 -9.09 12.04 2.83
CA ASN A 61 -10.38 12.18 2.16
C ASN A 61 -10.28 12.93 0.82
N ASN A 62 -9.28 13.80 0.68
CA ASN A 62 -9.00 14.52 -0.55
C ASN A 62 -8.03 13.69 -1.40
N ALA A 63 -8.43 13.38 -2.64
CA ALA A 63 -7.63 12.58 -3.55
C ALA A 63 -6.29 13.22 -3.91
N TYR A 64 -6.21 14.56 -3.98
CA TYR A 64 -4.97 15.27 -4.29
C TYR A 64 -4.01 15.27 -3.11
N GLU A 65 -4.50 15.46 -1.88
CA GLU A 65 -3.67 15.33 -0.68
C GLU A 65 -3.13 13.91 -0.52
N ALA A 66 -3.97 12.90 -0.79
CA ALA A 66 -3.54 11.50 -0.81
C ALA A 66 -2.46 11.26 -1.86
N GLN A 67 -2.64 11.80 -3.07
CA GLN A 67 -1.66 11.69 -4.15
C GLN A 67 -0.32 12.34 -3.77
N ASP A 68 -0.34 13.52 -3.16
CA ASP A 68 0.88 14.22 -2.75
C ASP A 68 1.60 13.48 -1.62
N ALA A 69 0.86 12.93 -0.66
CA ALA A 69 1.41 12.07 0.38
C ALA A 69 2.05 10.80 -0.20
N MET A 70 1.38 10.12 -1.14
CA MET A 70 1.94 8.96 -1.84
C MET A 70 3.21 9.33 -2.60
N ARG A 71 3.18 10.42 -3.40
CA ARG A 71 4.32 10.91 -4.20
C ARG A 71 5.53 11.24 -3.35
N PHE A 72 5.33 11.80 -2.16
CA PHE A 72 6.41 12.11 -1.22
C PHE A 72 7.26 10.88 -0.88
N HIS A 73 6.63 9.71 -0.78
CA HIS A 73 7.29 8.43 -0.52
C HIS A 73 7.81 7.78 -1.80
N THR A 74 6.97 7.61 -2.83
CA THR A 74 7.33 6.86 -4.03
C THR A 74 8.50 7.47 -4.80
N ARG A 75 8.66 8.80 -4.79
CA ARG A 75 9.79 9.47 -5.47
C ARG A 75 11.17 9.12 -4.89
N LYS A 76 11.23 8.55 -3.68
CA LYS A 76 12.47 8.14 -2.99
C LYS A 76 12.68 6.63 -3.02
N ALA A 77 11.72 5.87 -3.56
CA ALA A 77 11.75 4.42 -3.54
C ALA A 77 12.85 3.89 -4.48
N THR A 78 13.56 2.87 -4.02
CA THR A 78 14.47 2.05 -4.84
C THR A 78 13.75 0.90 -5.54
N MET A 79 12.59 0.53 -4.99
CA MET A 79 11.77 -0.58 -5.43
C MET A 79 10.31 -0.30 -5.04
N LEU A 80 9.38 -0.69 -5.89
CA LEU A 80 7.94 -0.66 -5.62
C LEU A 80 7.37 -2.08 -5.80
N ILE A 81 6.67 -2.59 -4.79
CA ILE A 81 5.96 -3.87 -4.86
C ILE A 81 4.47 -3.57 -4.72
N CYS A 82 3.72 -3.86 -5.77
CA CYS A 82 2.29 -3.64 -5.87
C CYS A 82 1.55 -4.97 -5.69
N LEU A 83 0.65 -5.02 -4.71
CA LEU A 83 -0.03 -6.25 -4.28
C LEU A 83 -1.54 -6.11 -4.49
N SER A 84 -2.09 -6.85 -5.47
CA SER A 84 -3.52 -7.08 -5.74
C SER A 84 -4.46 -5.86 -5.64
N SER A 85 -4.04 -4.69 -6.13
CA SER A 85 -4.82 -3.45 -6.01
C SER A 85 -4.67 -2.51 -7.22
N VAL A 86 -5.29 -2.87 -8.34
CA VAL A 86 -5.18 -2.14 -9.63
C VAL A 86 -5.19 -0.61 -9.51
N LEU A 87 -6.14 -0.02 -8.78
CA LEU A 87 -6.25 1.43 -8.60
C LEU A 87 -4.98 2.04 -7.98
N PHE A 88 -4.53 1.50 -6.86
CA PHE A 88 -3.38 2.02 -6.12
C PHE A 88 -2.06 1.63 -6.78
N THR A 89 -2.00 0.47 -7.41
CA THR A 89 -0.90 0.03 -8.27
C THR A 89 -0.63 1.05 -9.38
N ILE A 90 -1.66 1.44 -10.15
CA ILE A 90 -1.54 2.43 -11.22
C ILE A 90 -1.17 3.81 -10.66
N ALA A 91 -1.85 4.25 -9.60
CA ALA A 91 -1.58 5.55 -8.98
C ALA A 91 -0.11 5.64 -8.52
N SER A 92 0.36 4.63 -7.80
CA SER A 92 1.73 4.56 -7.28
C SER A 92 2.77 4.51 -8.40
N GLY A 93 2.53 3.70 -9.44
CA GLY A 93 3.43 3.64 -10.60
C GLY A 93 3.56 4.98 -11.32
N ASN A 94 2.45 5.69 -11.56
CA ASN A 94 2.47 7.01 -12.19
C ASN A 94 3.25 8.07 -11.37
N MET A 95 3.36 7.88 -10.05
CA MET A 95 4.10 8.77 -9.15
C MET A 95 5.53 8.31 -8.88
N THR A 96 5.93 7.15 -9.40
CA THR A 96 7.25 6.56 -9.18
C THR A 96 8.15 6.88 -10.38
N PRO A 97 9.32 7.51 -10.16
CA PRO A 97 10.29 7.72 -11.22
C PRO A 97 10.81 6.37 -11.76
N SER A 98 11.00 6.25 -13.07
CA SER A 98 11.62 5.05 -13.67
C SER A 98 13.10 4.88 -13.27
N TYR A 99 13.77 5.98 -12.94
CA TYR A 99 15.15 6.03 -12.49
C TYR A 99 15.27 6.92 -11.26
N ASN A 100 16.19 6.58 -10.37
CA ASN A 100 16.47 7.38 -9.20
C ASN A 100 17.98 7.35 -8.87
N THR A 101 18.45 8.40 -8.22
CA THR A 101 19.87 8.54 -7.86
C THR A 101 20.06 8.20 -6.40
N PHE A 102 20.86 7.17 -6.13
CA PHE A 102 21.22 6.76 -4.78
C PHE A 102 22.73 6.77 -4.63
N ASN A 103 23.25 7.49 -3.64
CA ASN A 103 24.69 7.61 -3.39
C ASN A 103 25.50 8.01 -4.65
N GLY A 104 24.95 8.92 -5.46
CA GLY A 104 25.60 9.39 -6.70
C GLY A 104 25.45 8.46 -7.91
N VAL A 105 24.82 7.30 -7.76
CA VAL A 105 24.59 6.34 -8.87
C VAL A 105 23.14 6.40 -9.32
N THR A 106 22.94 6.76 -10.58
CA THR A 106 21.62 6.65 -11.24
C THR A 106 21.38 5.21 -11.64
N ARG A 107 20.31 4.63 -11.12
CA ARG A 107 19.86 3.29 -11.50
C ARG A 107 18.34 3.26 -11.66
N PRO A 108 17.82 2.25 -12.36
CA PRO A 108 16.39 2.08 -12.44
C PRO A 108 15.73 1.78 -11.09
N VAL A 109 14.45 2.12 -10.98
CA VAL A 109 13.59 1.70 -9.87
C VAL A 109 12.88 0.42 -10.28
N TYR A 110 13.08 -0.66 -9.52
CA TYR A 110 12.44 -1.94 -9.83
C TYR A 110 10.98 -1.92 -9.38
N ILE A 111 10.06 -2.21 -10.30
CA ILE A 111 8.63 -2.20 -10.02
C ILE A 111 8.07 -3.59 -10.26
N TYR A 112 7.41 -4.16 -9.26
CA TYR A 112 6.79 -5.48 -9.31
C TYR A 112 5.28 -5.35 -9.14
N SER A 113 4.52 -5.90 -10.07
CA SER A 113 3.06 -5.93 -10.03
C SER A 113 2.58 -7.37 -9.88
N VAL A 114 1.99 -7.69 -8.73
CA VAL A 114 1.51 -9.03 -8.39
C VAL A 114 -0.01 -9.00 -8.29
N ASP A 115 -0.69 -9.73 -9.17
CA ASP A 115 -2.15 -9.85 -9.16
C ASP A 115 -2.54 -11.21 -9.76
N LEU A 116 -3.72 -11.72 -9.38
CA LEU A 116 -4.25 -12.97 -9.93
C LEU A 116 -4.72 -12.77 -11.38
N GLN A 117 -5.17 -11.56 -11.72
CA GLN A 117 -5.75 -11.27 -13.02
C GLN A 117 -4.68 -10.70 -13.97
N GLU A 118 -4.46 -11.37 -15.09
CA GLU A 118 -3.52 -10.91 -16.13
C GLU A 118 -3.85 -9.49 -16.62
N PHE A 119 -5.14 -9.18 -16.77
CA PHE A 119 -5.59 -7.86 -17.17
C PHE A 119 -5.14 -6.75 -16.21
N SER A 120 -5.05 -7.05 -14.91
CA SER A 120 -4.67 -6.12 -13.85
C SER A 120 -3.19 -5.75 -13.93
N VAL A 121 -2.31 -6.74 -14.12
CA VAL A 121 -0.86 -6.53 -14.09
C VAL A 121 -0.36 -5.74 -15.31
N ASN A 122 -1.00 -5.90 -16.47
CA ASN A 122 -0.58 -5.23 -17.70
C ASN A 122 -0.86 -3.71 -17.70
N LYS A 123 -1.74 -3.22 -16.81
CA LYS A 123 -2.12 -1.79 -16.77
C LYS A 123 -1.02 -0.82 -16.39
N LEU A 124 0.05 -1.28 -15.75
CA LEU A 124 1.23 -0.47 -15.48
C LEU A 124 2.13 -0.39 -16.70
N THR A 125 2.39 -1.54 -17.34
CA THR A 125 3.17 -1.63 -18.57
C THR A 125 2.55 -0.77 -19.68
N ASP A 126 1.23 -0.83 -19.82
CA ASP A 126 0.45 -0.04 -20.79
C ASP A 126 0.58 1.49 -20.59
N ARG A 127 1.03 1.94 -19.42
CA ARG A 127 1.16 3.37 -19.07
C ARG A 127 2.59 3.91 -19.13
N GLY A 128 3.49 3.18 -19.79
CA GLY A 128 4.87 3.65 -20.02
C GLY A 128 5.74 3.67 -18.77
N THR A 129 5.32 2.97 -17.70
CA THR A 129 6.19 2.71 -16.56
C THR A 129 7.26 1.72 -17.02
N LEU A 130 8.47 2.22 -17.23
CA LEU A 130 9.61 1.41 -17.66
C LEU A 130 10.04 0.51 -16.49
N GLU A 131 10.45 -0.73 -16.79
CA GLU A 131 10.94 -1.74 -15.83
C GLU A 131 9.92 -2.38 -14.88
N VAL A 132 8.63 -2.41 -15.25
CA VAL A 132 7.66 -3.22 -14.51
C VAL A 132 7.81 -4.70 -14.82
N LYS A 133 8.02 -5.51 -13.78
CA LYS A 133 7.91 -6.96 -13.83
C LYS A 133 6.53 -7.37 -13.33
N THR A 134 5.78 -8.09 -14.15
CA THR A 134 4.44 -8.57 -13.83
C THR A 134 4.47 -10.03 -13.40
N LEU A 135 3.71 -10.36 -12.36
CA LEU A 135 3.59 -11.71 -11.79
C LEU A 135 2.10 -12.03 -11.69
N VAL A 136 1.63 -12.94 -12.55
CA VAL A 136 0.22 -13.41 -12.52
C VAL A 136 0.14 -14.58 -11.54
N THR A 137 -0.21 -14.30 -10.29
CA THR A 137 -0.26 -15.30 -9.22
C THR A 137 -1.11 -14.84 -8.05
N ASN A 138 -1.45 -15.77 -7.16
CA ASN A 138 -2.06 -15.45 -5.88
C ASN A 138 -1.07 -14.67 -5.00
N VAL A 139 -1.49 -13.49 -4.53
CA VAL A 139 -0.67 -12.60 -3.70
C VAL A 139 -0.29 -13.22 -2.35
N HIS A 140 -1.16 -14.05 -1.78
CA HIS A 140 -0.90 -14.75 -0.53
C HIS A 140 0.23 -15.77 -0.69
N ASP A 141 0.16 -16.59 -1.74
CA ASP A 141 1.20 -17.59 -2.03
C ASP A 141 2.53 -16.92 -2.38
N PHE A 142 2.48 -15.82 -3.14
CA PHE A 142 3.67 -15.00 -3.43
C PHE A 142 4.35 -14.51 -2.14
N LEU A 143 3.58 -13.93 -1.21
CA LEU A 143 4.13 -13.44 0.06
C LEU A 143 4.69 -14.59 0.92
N TYR A 144 4.02 -15.74 0.95
CA TYR A 144 4.47 -16.90 1.71
C TYR A 144 5.80 -17.46 1.17
N GLN A 145 5.91 -17.61 -0.15
CA GLN A 145 7.15 -18.06 -0.80
C GLN A 145 8.27 -17.03 -0.61
N MET A 146 7.98 -15.75 -0.80
CA MET A 146 8.95 -14.66 -0.58
C MET A 146 9.48 -14.65 0.86
N LEU A 147 8.62 -14.89 1.85
CA LEU A 147 9.03 -14.99 3.25
C LEU A 147 9.96 -16.20 3.50
N GLY A 148 9.76 -17.31 2.78
CA GLY A 148 10.63 -18.48 2.84
C GLY A 148 12.05 -18.19 2.35
N GLU A 149 12.19 -17.44 1.25
CA GLU A 149 13.47 -17.08 0.65
C GLU A 149 14.23 -15.98 1.39
N LEU A 150 13.54 -15.18 2.23
CA LEU A 150 14.14 -14.10 3.02
C LEU A 150 14.69 -14.57 4.38
N LYS A 151 14.38 -15.80 4.80
CA LYS A 151 14.84 -16.40 6.06
C LYS A 151 16.10 -17.23 5.85
#